data_AF-A0A0K1PRG4-F1
#
_entry.id   AF-A0A0K1PRG4-F1
#
_cell.length_a   1.000
_cell.length_b   1.000
_cell.length_c   1.000
_cell.angle_alpha   90.00
_cell.angle_beta   90.00
_cell.angle_gamma   90.00
#
_symmetry.space_group_name_H-M   'P 1'
#
loop_
_entity.id
_entity.type
_entity.pdbx_description
1 polymer ?
#
loop_
_entity_poly.entity_id
_entity_poly.type
_entity_poly.pdbx_seq_one_letter_code
_entity_poly.pdbx_strand_id
1 'polypeptide(L)'
;MDRAKRQLGSDPDAGIAYWKAMVEGRWTLVERFESDGRHLLVARANEPHATASRALSPIQRKIVGLVATGRPSKLVAYELGITESTVSRQLAEALRKLGVRTRAELVALHASLNTAASRGRRKPAR
;
A
#
# COMPACT_ATOMS: atom_id res chain seq x y z
N MET A 1 -14.57 -10.88 19.14
CA MET A 1 -13.63 -9.99 18.41
C MET A 1 -13.25 -10.67 17.11
N ASP A 2 -14.01 -10.39 16.06
CA ASP A 2 -13.93 -11.07 14.77
C ASP A 2 -12.60 -10.79 14.06
N ARG A 3 -11.76 -11.82 13.96
CA ARG A 3 -10.61 -11.82 13.05
C ARG A 3 -11.12 -12.22 11.67
N ALA A 4 -11.70 -11.28 10.93
CA ALA A 4 -12.04 -11.51 9.53
C ALA A 4 -10.76 -11.60 8.69
N LYS A 5 -10.13 -12.78 8.68
CA LYS A 5 -9.07 -13.14 7.74
C LYS A 5 -9.72 -13.46 6.40
N ARG A 6 -10.00 -12.44 5.58
CA ARG A 6 -10.48 -12.69 4.21
C ARG A 6 -9.28 -12.89 3.30
N GLN A 7 -9.10 -14.12 2.82
CA GLN A 7 -8.07 -14.47 1.85
C GLN A 7 -8.34 -13.71 0.55
N LEU A 8 -7.32 -13.00 0.07
CA LEU A 8 -7.39 -12.15 -1.10
C LEU A 8 -7.53 -13.01 -2.36
N GLY A 9 -8.73 -13.05 -2.94
CA GLY A 9 -9.00 -13.74 -4.21
C GLY A 9 -8.37 -13.01 -5.41
N SER A 10 -8.02 -13.78 -6.45
CA SER A 10 -7.28 -13.35 -7.65
C SER A 10 -8.08 -12.48 -8.64
N ASP A 11 -8.63 -11.35 -8.18
CA ASP A 11 -9.29 -10.38 -9.05
C ASP A 11 -8.28 -9.33 -9.61
N PRO A 12 -8.27 -9.07 -10.94
CA PRO A 12 -7.30 -8.17 -11.59
C PRO A 12 -7.50 -6.67 -11.30
N ASP A 13 -8.69 -6.21 -10.91
CA ASP A 13 -8.91 -4.82 -10.49
C ASP A 13 -8.71 -4.65 -8.97
N ALA A 14 -8.62 -5.77 -8.27
CA ALA A 14 -8.45 -5.84 -6.84
C ALA A 14 -7.19 -5.13 -6.36
N GLY A 15 -6.08 -5.18 -7.11
CA GLY A 15 -4.84 -4.50 -6.74
C GLY A 15 -5.02 -2.99 -6.50
N ILE A 16 -5.72 -2.30 -7.41
CA ILE A 16 -6.03 -0.87 -7.30
C ILE A 16 -7.03 -0.64 -6.17
N ALA A 17 -8.06 -1.48 -6.05
CA ALA A 17 -9.06 -1.37 -4.99
C ALA A 17 -8.44 -1.54 -3.59
N TYR A 18 -7.49 -2.47 -3.43
CA TYR A 18 -6.77 -2.71 -2.19
C TYR A 18 -5.83 -1.55 -1.86
N TRP A 19 -5.08 -1.07 -2.84
CA TRP A 19 -4.25 0.13 -2.65
C TRP A 19 -5.10 1.32 -2.17
N LYS A 20 -6.23 1.56 -2.83
CA LYS A 20 -7.17 2.63 -2.46
C LYS A 20 -7.71 2.42 -1.04
N ALA A 21 -8.12 1.20 -0.68
CA ALA A 21 -8.62 0.89 0.66
C ALA A 21 -7.57 1.11 1.76
N MET A 22 -6.31 0.79 1.50
CA MET A 22 -5.21 1.05 2.44
C MET A 22 -4.96 2.56 2.59
N VAL A 23 -4.94 3.27 1.47
CA VAL A 23 -4.72 4.72 1.43
C VAL A 23 -5.82 5.50 2.15
N GLU A 24 -7.07 5.05 2.02
CA GLU A 24 -8.23 5.61 2.73
C GLU A 24 -8.33 5.16 4.18
N GLY A 25 -7.38 4.37 4.68
CA GLY A 25 -7.36 3.90 6.07
C GLY A 25 -8.39 2.84 6.38
N ARG A 26 -9.11 2.33 5.37
CA ARG A 26 -10.08 1.25 5.55
C ARG A 26 -9.37 -0.03 5.92
N TRP A 27 -8.18 -0.28 5.37
CA TRP A 27 -7.40 -1.50 5.61
C TRP A 27 -5.99 -1.15 6.09
N THR A 28 -5.43 -1.98 6.97
CA THR A 28 -4.03 -1.87 7.41
C THR A 28 -3.32 -3.21 7.17
N LEU A 29 -2.11 -3.17 6.60
CA LEU A 29 -1.29 -4.36 6.42
C LEU A 29 -0.87 -4.88 7.80
N VAL A 30 -1.07 -6.17 8.03
CA VAL A 30 -0.63 -6.84 9.26
C VAL A 30 0.63 -7.64 8.98
N GLU A 31 0.62 -8.38 7.88
CA GLU A 31 1.70 -9.31 7.59
C GLU A 31 1.82 -9.57 6.10
N ARG A 32 3.03 -9.92 5.69
CA ARG A 32 3.35 -10.30 4.33
C ARG A 32 4.23 -11.54 4.37
N PHE A 33 3.85 -12.53 3.58
CA PHE A 33 4.57 -13.79 3.49
C PHE A 33 4.89 -14.11 2.05
N GLU A 34 5.97 -14.83 1.85
CA GLU A 34 6.30 -15.47 0.59
C GLU A 34 5.98 -16.95 0.72
N SER A 35 5.17 -17.50 -0.18
CA SER A 35 4.86 -18.93 -0.26
C SER A 35 4.84 -19.33 -1.72
N ASP A 36 5.65 -20.30 -2.11
CA ASP A 36 5.68 -20.87 -3.47
C ASP A 36 5.81 -19.81 -4.58
N GLY A 37 6.66 -18.80 -4.39
CA GLY A 37 6.84 -17.68 -5.32
C GLY A 37 5.64 -16.72 -5.40
N ARG A 38 4.71 -16.80 -4.45
CA ARG A 38 3.57 -15.90 -4.31
C ARG A 38 3.75 -15.01 -3.08
N HIS A 39 3.53 -13.72 -3.25
CA HIS A 39 3.44 -12.78 -2.13
C HIS A 39 2.01 -12.78 -1.59
N LEU A 40 1.83 -13.35 -0.41
CA LEU A 40 0.57 -13.33 0.33
C LEU A 40 0.55 -12.09 1.22
N LEU A 41 -0.53 -11.33 1.14
CA LEU A 41 -0.76 -10.13 1.96
C LEU A 41 -1.91 -10.40 2.93
N VAL A 42 -1.67 -10.18 4.21
CA VAL A 42 -2.69 -10.22 5.26
C VAL A 42 -2.97 -8.79 5.68
N ALA A 43 -4.18 -8.31 5.37
CA ALA A 43 -4.66 -7.00 5.79
C ALA A 43 -5.83 -7.16 6.76
N ARG A 44 -5.93 -6.23 7.71
CA ARG A 44 -7.06 -6.12 8.63
C ARG A 44 -7.94 -4.97 8.18
N ALA A 45 -9.25 -5.21 8.08
CA ALA A 45 -10.23 -4.13 7.99
C ALA A 45 -10.20 -3.30 9.28
N ASN A 46 -10.16 -1.99 9.16
CA ASN A 46 -10.27 -1.08 10.28
C ASN A 46 -11.75 -0.80 10.56
N GLU A 47 -12.07 -0.68 11.85
CA GLU A 47 -13.37 -0.21 12.29
C GLU A 47 -13.68 1.16 11.67
N PRO A 48 -14.96 1.47 11.34
CA PRO A 48 -15.34 2.74 10.73
C PRO A 48 -14.80 3.96 11.50
N HIS A 49 -14.86 3.93 12.83
CA HIS A 49 -14.36 5.01 13.69
C HIS A 49 -12.84 5.19 13.64
N ALA A 50 -12.07 4.14 13.30
CA ALA A 50 -10.62 4.19 13.21
C ALA A 50 -10.13 4.64 11.81
N THR A 51 -10.99 4.56 10.79
CA THR A 51 -10.67 4.84 9.39
C THR A 51 -10.05 6.23 9.21
N ALA A 52 -10.64 7.26 9.81
CA ALA A 52 -10.14 8.64 9.69
C ALA A 52 -8.71 8.81 10.24
N SER A 53 -8.40 8.16 11.37
CA SER A 53 -7.06 8.21 11.99
C SER A 53 -6.01 7.44 11.18
N ARG A 54 -6.44 6.40 10.45
CA ARG A 54 -5.60 5.53 9.62
C ARG A 54 -5.45 6.05 8.19
N ALA A 55 -6.35 6.92 7.73
CA ALA A 55 -6.31 7.49 6.40
C ALA A 55 -5.05 8.34 6.21
N LEU A 56 -4.46 8.24 5.02
CA LEU A 56 -3.33 9.06 4.65
C LEU A 56 -3.82 10.47 4.32
N SER A 57 -3.13 11.48 4.85
CA SER A 57 -3.38 12.87 4.47
C SER A 57 -3.10 13.08 2.98
N PRO A 58 -3.63 14.15 2.34
CA PRO A 58 -3.39 14.41 0.93
C PRO A 58 -1.90 14.43 0.54
N ILE A 59 -1.05 15.03 1.39
CA ILE A 59 0.40 15.06 1.14
C ILE A 59 1.05 13.69 1.34
N GLN A 60 0.62 12.92 2.36
CA GLN A 60 1.09 11.56 2.59
C GLN A 60 0.78 10.65 1.41
N ARG A 61 -0.42 10.78 0.82
CA ARG A 61 -0.83 10.03 -0.38
C ARG A 61 0.07 10.29 -1.57
N LYS A 62 0.36 11.57 -1.85
CA LYS A 62 1.28 11.98 -2.93
C LYS A 62 2.68 11.39 -2.71
N ILE A 63 3.24 11.60 -1.52
CA ILE A 63 4.58 11.10 -1.16
C ILE A 63 4.64 9.57 -1.30
N VAL A 64 3.69 8.86 -0.72
CA VAL A 64 3.67 7.39 -0.76
C VAL A 64 3.54 6.87 -2.19
N GLY A 65 2.67 7.47 -3.02
CA GLY A 65 2.55 7.08 -4.42
C GLY A 65 3.85 7.23 -5.21
N LEU A 66 4.59 8.31 -4.98
CA LEU A 66 5.89 8.56 -5.62
C LEU A 66 7.00 7.63 -5.09
N VAL A 67 7.04 7.42 -3.78
CA VAL A 67 8.06 6.56 -3.16
C VAL A 67 7.82 5.09 -3.52
N ALA A 68 6.57 4.65 -3.62
CA ALA A 68 6.19 3.29 -3.98
C ALA A 68 6.58 2.90 -5.41
N THR A 69 6.79 3.89 -6.30
CA THR A 69 7.35 3.67 -7.65
C THR A 69 8.88 3.71 -7.69
N GLY A 70 9.53 3.85 -6.53
CA GLY A 70 11.00 3.82 -6.40
C GLY A 70 11.66 5.21 -6.38
N ARG A 71 10.92 6.32 -6.45
CA ARG A 71 11.51 7.67 -6.51
C ARG A 71 12.23 8.08 -5.22
N PRO A 72 13.50 8.53 -5.26
CA PRO A 72 14.25 8.96 -4.07
C PRO A 72 13.64 10.20 -3.42
N SER A 73 13.84 10.37 -2.11
CA SER A 73 13.25 11.47 -1.33
C SER A 73 13.61 12.86 -1.87
N LYS A 74 14.84 13.03 -2.39
CA LYS A 74 15.28 14.26 -3.04
C LYS A 74 14.43 14.65 -4.26
N LEU A 75 14.09 13.70 -5.12
CA LEU A 75 13.21 13.95 -6.27
C LEU A 75 11.77 14.22 -5.82
N VAL A 76 11.27 13.46 -4.83
CA VAL A 76 9.92 13.69 -4.27
C VAL A 76 9.81 15.08 -3.63
N ALA A 77 10.84 15.50 -2.89
CA ALA A 77 10.94 16.82 -2.28
C ALA A 77 10.89 17.93 -3.35
N TYR A 78 11.70 17.79 -4.40
CA TYR A 78 11.73 18.70 -5.54
C TYR A 78 10.36 18.77 -6.25
N GLU A 79 9.76 17.63 -6.60
CA GLU A 79 8.47 17.57 -7.31
C GLU A 79 7.31 18.17 -6.48
N LEU A 80 7.35 18.03 -5.15
CA LEU A 80 6.29 18.51 -4.27
C LEU A 80 6.56 19.91 -3.67
N GLY A 81 7.71 20.52 -3.96
CA GLY A 81 8.09 21.83 -3.42
C GLY A 81 8.26 21.84 -1.89
N ILE A 82 8.74 20.73 -1.30
CA ILE A 82 8.95 20.58 0.15
C ILE A 82 10.38 20.09 0.44
N THR A 83 10.80 20.11 1.70
CA THR A 83 12.14 19.61 2.09
C THR A 83 12.21 18.09 2.18
N GLU A 84 13.40 17.51 2.00
CA GLU A 84 13.62 16.07 2.20
C GLU A 84 13.28 15.62 3.63
N SER A 85 13.53 16.47 4.62
CA SER A 85 13.13 16.22 6.02
C SER A 85 11.62 16.16 6.19
N THR A 86 10.86 16.99 5.46
CA THR A 86 9.39 16.94 5.43
C THR A 86 8.91 15.66 4.75
N VAL A 87 9.52 15.27 3.63
CA VAL A 87 9.22 13.99 2.97
C VAL A 87 9.44 12.82 3.94
N SER A 88 10.60 12.78 4.61
CA SER A 88 10.95 11.72 5.56
C SER A 88 9.94 11.61 6.70
N ARG A 89 9.60 12.74 7.34
CA ARG A 89 8.62 12.79 8.43
C ARG A 89 7.23 12.32 7.99
N GLN A 90 6.74 12.83 6.85
CA GLN A 90 5.42 12.44 6.34
C GLN A 90 5.39 10.98 5.89
N LEU A 91 6.48 10.48 5.29
CA LEU A 91 6.62 9.09 4.89
C LEU A 91 6.60 8.17 6.12
N ALA A 92 7.34 8.50 7.19
CA ALA A 92 7.36 7.71 8.42
C ALA A 92 5.96 7.55 9.04
N GLU A 93 5.19 8.64 9.12
CA GLU A 93 3.80 8.58 9.58
C GLU A 93 2.91 7.76 8.64
N ALA A 94 3.09 7.91 7.33
CA ALA A 94 2.31 7.15 6.35
C ALA A 94 2.61 5.64 6.43
N LEU A 95 3.88 5.25 6.56
CA LEU A 95 4.31 3.86 6.75
C LEU A 95 3.64 3.25 7.99
N ARG A 96 3.66 3.97 9.12
CA ARG A 96 3.01 3.55 10.37
C ARG A 96 1.50 3.36 10.20
N LYS A 97 0.81 4.23 9.45
CA LYS A 97 -0.62 4.11 9.15
C LYS A 97 -0.94 2.91 8.27
N LEU A 98 -0.09 2.63 7.28
CA LEU A 98 -0.22 1.50 6.36
C LEU A 98 0.14 0.15 7.00
N GLY A 99 0.85 0.15 8.13
CA GLY A 99 1.37 -1.06 8.75
C GLY A 99 2.63 -1.59 8.07
N VAL A 100 3.37 -0.70 7.40
CA VAL A 100 4.63 -0.99 6.72
C VAL A 100 5.77 -0.38 7.52
N ARG A 101 6.93 -1.06 7.61
CA ARG A 101 8.05 -0.61 8.44
C ARG A 101 9.08 0.18 7.66
N THR A 102 9.29 -0.18 6.39
CA THR A 102 10.36 0.41 5.59
C THR A 102 9.90 0.84 4.20
N ARG A 103 10.70 1.72 3.60
CA ARG A 103 10.56 2.11 2.19
C ARG A 103 10.63 0.90 1.25
N ALA A 104 11.56 -0.02 1.49
CA ALA A 104 11.70 -1.22 0.67
C ALA A 104 10.44 -2.09 0.74
N GLU A 105 9.87 -2.24 1.95
CA GLU A 105 8.61 -2.95 2.12
C GLU A 105 7.45 -2.25 1.42
N LEU A 106 7.41 -0.92 1.39
CA LEU A 106 6.38 -0.15 0.67
C LEU A 106 6.45 -0.41 -0.84
N VAL A 107 7.67 -0.38 -1.42
CA VAL A 107 7.88 -0.68 -2.84
C VAL A 107 7.45 -2.11 -3.15
N ALA A 108 7.85 -3.08 -2.33
CA ALA A 108 7.48 -4.48 -2.50
C ALA A 108 5.96 -4.71 -2.38
N LEU A 109 5.29 -4.03 -1.44
CA LEU A 109 3.84 -4.06 -1.30
C LEU A 109 3.15 -3.55 -2.57
N HIS A 110 3.57 -2.38 -3.07
CA HIS A 110 2.99 -1.78 -4.27
C HIS A 110 3.21 -2.64 -5.52
N ALA A 111 4.40 -3.22 -5.68
CA ALA A 111 4.70 -4.16 -6.75
C ALA A 111 3.83 -5.44 -6.66
N SER A 112 3.60 -5.97 -5.46
CA SER A 112 2.77 -7.15 -5.24
C SER A 112 1.30 -6.89 -5.64
N LEU A 113 0.77 -5.74 -5.23
CA LEU A 113 -0.60 -5.32 -5.57
C LEU A 113 -0.77 -5.08 -7.07
N ASN A 114 0.22 -4.51 -7.75
CA ASN A 114 0.19 -4.28 -9.20
C ASN A 114 0.38 -5.58 -10.01
N THR A 115 1.14 -6.54 -9.48
CA THR A 115 1.34 -7.86 -10.12
C THR A 115 0.10 -8.74 -10.03
N ALA A 116 -0.62 -8.68 -8.91
CA ALA A 116 -1.93 -9.34 -8.79
C ALA A 116 -2.93 -8.80 -9.84
N ALA A 117 -2.86 -7.49 -10.11
CA ALA A 117 -3.71 -6.84 -11.09
C ALA A 117 -3.42 -7.26 -12.55
N SER A 118 -2.16 -7.49 -12.90
CA SER A 118 -1.76 -7.87 -14.26
C SER A 118 -2.02 -9.35 -14.58
N ARG A 119 -1.99 -10.26 -13.59
CA ARG A 119 -2.18 -11.71 -13.80
C ARG A 119 -3.62 -12.09 -14.19
N GLY A 120 -4.64 -11.36 -13.75
CA GLY A 120 -6.03 -11.64 -14.14
C GLY A 120 -6.41 -11.18 -15.56
N ARG A 121 -5.50 -10.52 -16.30
CA ARG A 121 -5.73 -10.12 -17.71
C ARG A 121 -5.30 -11.15 -18.76
N ARG A 122 -4.70 -12.29 -18.37
CA ARG A 122 -4.39 -13.38 -19.32
C ARG A 122 -5.67 -14.17 -19.62
N LYS A 123 -6.35 -13.79 -20.71
CA LYS A 123 -7.40 -14.59 -21.36
C LYS A 123 -6.83 -16.00 -21.66
N PRO A 124 -7.52 -17.12 -21.36
CA PRO A 124 -7.10 -18.42 -21.87
C PRO A 124 -7.21 -18.37 -23.40
N ALA A 125 -6.09 -18.58 -24.09
CA ALA A 125 -6.10 -18.84 -25.52
C ALA A 125 -6.86 -20.15 -25.75
N ARG A 126 -7.92 -20.08 -26.55
CA ARG A 126 -8.54 -21.24 -27.19
C ARG A 126 -7.78 -21.55 -28.47
#